data_AF-A0A437JDU8-F1
#
_entry.id   AF-A0A437JDU8-F1
#
_cell.length_a   1.000
_cell.length_b   1.000
_cell.length_c   1.000
_cell.angle_alpha   90.00
_cell.angle_beta   90.00
_cell.angle_gamma   90.00
#
_symmetry.space_group_name_H-M   'P 1'
#
loop_
_entity.id
_entity.type
_entity.pdbx_description
1 polymer ?
#
loop_
_entity_poly.entity_id
_entity_poly.type
_entity_poly.pdbx_seq_one_letter_code
_entity_poly.pdbx_strand_id
1 'polypeptide(L)'
;MTREQQLQHRQQVLTVVHLFIAGKWTPPSYKATTALLNKQNISTSRGNHWTEKRLFRFLQNAGYSGLWGLSKETRKPKVKPACRLTTPI
;
A
#
# COMPACT_ATOMS: atom_id res chain seq x y z
N MET A 1 -13.42 0.83 -11.39
CA MET A 1 -12.18 0.05 -11.26
C MET A 1 -12.54 -1.42 -11.29
N THR A 2 -12.03 -2.18 -12.26
CA THR A 2 -12.17 -3.64 -12.28
C THR A 2 -11.33 -4.26 -11.15
N ARG A 3 -11.56 -5.54 -10.83
CA ARG A 3 -10.78 -6.26 -9.80
C ARG A 3 -9.28 -6.23 -10.10
N GLU A 4 -8.90 -6.39 -11.36
CA GLU A 4 -7.51 -6.34 -11.82
C GLU A 4 -6.93 -4.94 -11.69
N GLN A 5 -7.65 -3.90 -12.11
CA GLN A 5 -7.22 -2.52 -11.93
C GLN A 5 -7.04 -2.16 -10.45
N GLN A 6 -7.90 -2.69 -9.57
CA GLN A 6 -7.77 -2.48 -8.13
C GLN A 6 -6.52 -3.18 -7.57
N LEU A 7 -6.19 -4.37 -8.07
CA LEU A 7 -4.98 -5.09 -7.69
C LEU A 7 -3.72 -4.37 -8.17
N GLN A 8 -3.68 -3.95 -9.43
CA GLN A 8 -2.58 -3.17 -10.00
C GLN A 8 -2.37 -1.87 -9.24
N HIS A 9 -3.46 -1.15 -8.95
CA HIS A 9 -3.40 0.08 -8.16
C HIS A 9 -2.84 -0.17 -6.75
N ARG A 10 -3.31 -1.22 -6.07
CA ARG A 10 -2.78 -1.60 -4.77
C ARG A 10 -1.28 -1.91 -4.82
N GLN A 11 -0.83 -2.63 -5.85
CA GLN A 11 0.59 -2.94 -6.05
C GLN A 11 1.43 -1.69 -6.31
N GLN A 12 0.92 -0.77 -7.14
CA GLN A 12 1.56 0.51 -7.42
C GLN A 12 1.78 1.31 -6.13
N VAL A 13 0.72 1.48 -5.32
CA VAL A 13 0.81 2.23 -4.05
C VAL A 13 1.82 1.57 -3.10
N LEU A 14 1.76 0.25 -2.92
CA LEU A 14 2.71 -0.46 -2.05
C LEU A 14 4.15 -0.32 -2.54
N THR A 15 4.39 -0.37 -3.85
CA THR A 15 5.72 -0.24 -4.44
C THR A 15 6.29 1.15 -4.19
N VAL A 16 5.51 2.20 -4.45
CA VAL A 16 5.94 3.59 -4.22
C VAL A 16 6.25 3.83 -2.74
N VAL A 17 5.36 3.39 -1.85
CA VAL A 17 5.56 3.53 -0.40
C VAL A 17 6.79 2.73 0.04
N HIS A 18 6.98 1.51 -0.45
CA HIS A 18 8.14 0.69 -0.12
C HIS A 18 9.44 1.36 -0.58
N LEU A 19 9.52 1.83 -1.83
CA LEU A 19 10.69 2.54 -2.35
C LEU A 19 11.00 3.81 -1.56
N PHE A 20 9.98 4.52 -1.09
CA PHE A 20 10.18 5.73 -0.29
C PHE A 20 10.71 5.45 1.12
N ILE A 21 10.46 4.25 1.64
CA ILE A 21 10.91 3.80 2.97
C ILE A 21 12.25 3.05 2.87
N ALA A 22 12.50 2.39 1.75
CA ALA A 22 13.70 1.59 1.51
C ALA A 22 14.96 2.44 1.70
N GLY A 23 15.95 1.88 2.41
CA GLY A 23 17.22 2.54 2.70
C GLY A 23 17.19 3.55 3.85
N LYS A 24 16.04 3.78 4.49
CA LYS A 24 15.95 4.63 5.68
C LYS A 24 16.10 3.81 6.95
N TRP A 25 16.89 4.32 7.90
CA TRP A 25 17.04 3.72 9.23
C TRP A 25 15.71 3.68 9.99
N THR A 26 14.90 4.74 9.83
CA THR A 26 13.56 4.85 10.41
C THR A 26 12.54 5.15 9.31
N PRO A 27 11.33 4.56 9.39
CA PRO A 27 10.28 4.89 8.45
C PRO A 27 9.87 6.38 8.60
N PRO A 28 9.57 7.05 7.49
CA PRO A 28 9.05 8.42 7.50
C PRO A 28 7.68 8.48 8.17
N SER A 29 7.23 9.70 8.51
CA SER A 29 5.88 9.91 9.04
C SER A 29 4.80 9.59 8.00
N TYR A 30 3.60 9.27 8.49
CA TYR A 30 2.43 9.12 7.62
C TYR A 30 2.18 10.40 6.81
N LYS A 31 2.29 11.58 7.44
CA LYS A 31 2.16 12.88 6.78
C LYS A 31 3.09 13.03 5.57
N ALA A 32 4.38 12.70 5.74
CA ALA A 32 5.36 12.78 4.65
C ALA A 32 5.04 11.79 3.53
N THR A 33 4.62 10.58 3.89
CA THR A 33 4.28 9.52 2.92
C THR A 33 3.03 9.88 2.13
N THR A 34 1.99 10.43 2.76
CA THR A 34 0.78 10.89 2.07
C THR A 34 1.04 12.11 1.21
N ALA A 35 1.91 13.02 1.66
CA ALA A 35 2.32 14.18 0.86
C ALA A 35 3.04 13.75 -0.43
N LEU A 36 3.91 12.73 -0.35
CA LEU A 36 4.54 12.13 -1.53
C LEU A 36 3.50 11.56 -2.50
N LEU A 37 2.59 10.70 -2.01
CA LEU A 37 1.57 10.06 -2.84
C LEU A 37 0.70 11.10 -3.56
N ASN A 38 0.23 12.12 -2.82
CA ASN A 38 -0.59 13.19 -3.39
C ASN A 38 0.21 14.05 -4.38
N LYS A 39 1.48 14.36 -4.11
CA LYS A 39 2.37 15.10 -5.03
C LYS A 39 2.61 14.33 -6.34
N GLN A 40 2.59 13.00 -6.29
CA GLN A 40 2.68 12.13 -7.46
C GLN A 40 1.33 11.88 -8.15
N ASN A 41 0.26 12.57 -7.75
CA ASN A 41 -1.12 12.35 -8.23
C ASN A 41 -1.62 10.92 -8.06
N ILE A 42 -1.05 10.16 -7.12
CA ILE A 42 -1.52 8.82 -6.78
C ILE A 42 -2.67 8.99 -5.80
N SER A 43 -3.90 8.94 -6.30
CA SER A 43 -5.10 8.95 -5.46
C SER A 43 -5.42 7.54 -4.96
N THR A 44 -6.41 7.41 -4.07
CA THR A 44 -6.96 6.12 -3.68
C THR A 44 -7.73 5.47 -4.84
N SER A 45 -8.08 4.18 -4.74
CA SER A 45 -8.89 3.47 -5.75
C SER A 45 -10.27 4.11 -6.03
N ARG A 46 -10.72 5.03 -5.18
CA ARG A 46 -11.96 5.81 -5.33
C ARG A 46 -11.70 7.28 -5.74
N GLY A 47 -10.49 7.62 -6.20
CA GLY A 47 -10.15 8.96 -6.66
C GLY A 47 -9.94 10.02 -5.57
N ASN A 48 -9.89 9.62 -4.29
CA ASN A 48 -9.68 10.57 -3.20
C ASN A 48 -8.19 10.74 -2.86
N HIS A 49 -7.82 11.91 -2.32
CA HIS A 49 -6.51 12.13 -1.72
C HIS A 49 -6.20 11.19 -0.55
N TRP A 50 -4.91 10.95 -0.34
CA TRP A 50 -4.41 10.20 0.81
C TRP A 50 -4.41 11.07 2.06
N THR A 51 -4.96 10.50 3.13
CA THR A 51 -4.82 11.00 4.50
C THR A 51 -4.11 9.95 5.34
N GLU A 52 -3.50 10.36 6.45
CA GLU A 52 -2.72 9.48 7.32
C GLU A 52 -3.54 8.26 7.77
N LYS A 53 -4.80 8.49 8.20
CA LYS A 53 -5.74 7.43 8.59
C LYS A 53 -6.06 6.46 7.45
N ARG A 54 -6.20 6.97 6.21
CA ARG A 54 -6.48 6.13 5.04
C ARG A 54 -5.27 5.29 4.66
N LEU A 55 -4.07 5.87 4.70
CA LEU A 55 -2.82 5.16 4.44
C LEU A 55 -2.59 4.07 5.49
N PHE A 56 -2.80 4.36 6.77
CA PHE A 56 -2.70 3.36 7.83
C PHE A 56 -3.65 2.19 7.61
N ARG A 57 -4.95 2.45 7.37
CA ARG A 57 -5.94 1.40 7.09
C ARG A 57 -5.62 0.62 5.81
N PHE A 58 -5.11 1.29 4.78
CA PHE A 58 -4.67 0.63 3.56
C PHE A 58 -3.56 -0.39 3.83
N LEU A 59 -2.55 -0.02 4.64
CA LEU A 59 -1.47 -0.91 5.03
C LEU A 59 -1.96 -2.09 5.88
N GLN A 60 -2.89 -1.86 6.82
CA GLN A 60 -3.53 -2.93 7.60
C GLN A 60 -4.29 -3.91 6.70
N ASN A 61 -5.09 -3.41 5.75
CA ASN A 61 -5.77 -4.23 4.74
C ASN A 61 -4.78 -4.94 3.79
N ALA A 62 -3.54 -4.45 3.72
CA ALA A 62 -2.43 -5.09 3.04
C ALA A 62 -1.73 -6.16 3.86
N GLY A 63 -2.02 -6.26 5.16
CA GLY A 63 -1.43 -7.22 6.08
C GLY A 63 -0.22 -6.67 6.85
N TYR A 64 0.04 -5.37 6.77
CA TYR A 64 1.13 -4.71 7.49
C TYR A 64 0.59 -3.99 8.73
N SER A 65 1.36 -4.00 9.82
CA SER A 65 1.03 -3.25 11.05
C SER A 65 1.15 -1.72 10.90
N GLY A 66 1.61 -1.23 9.73
CA GLY A 66 1.83 0.17 9.42
C GLY A 66 3.11 0.37 8.59
N LEU A 67 3.61 1.60 8.55
CA LEU A 67 4.87 1.93 7.85
C LEU A 67 6.07 1.16 8.43
N TRP A 68 6.09 0.96 9.76
CA TRP A 68 7.08 0.12 10.44
C TRP A 68 7.00 -1.36 10.04
N GLY A 69 5.80 -1.90 9.88
CA GLY A 69 5.63 -3.27 9.41
C GLY A 69 6.12 -3.43 7.98
N LEU A 70 5.84 -2.44 7.14
CA LEU A 70 6.31 -2.42 5.75
C LEU A 70 7.83 -2.20 5.64
N SER A 71 8.44 -1.40 6.51
CA SER A 71 9.89 -1.12 6.47
C SER A 71 10.75 -2.33 6.85
N LYS A 72 10.21 -3.23 7.68
CA LYS A 72 10.89 -4.47 8.10
C LYS A 72 10.68 -5.62 7.12
N GLU A 73 9.78 -5.47 6.15
CA GLU A 73 9.56 -6.51 5.15
C GLU A 73 10.73 -6.50 4.16
N THR A 74 11.71 -7.38 4.39
CA THR A 74 12.83 -7.62 3.47
C THR A 74 12.42 -8.41 2.22
N ARG A 75 11.21 -8.96 2.23
CA ARG A 75 10.63 -9.70 1.11
C ARG A 75 9.85 -8.73 0.24
N LYS A 76 10.01 -8.80 -1.09
CA LYS A 76 9.15 -8.07 -2.04
C LYS A 76 7.68 -8.21 -1.58
N PRO A 77 6.87 -7.13 -1.63
CA PRO A 77 5.55 -7.08 -1.01
C PRO A 77 4.77 -8.34 -1.34
N LYS A 78 4.39 -9.11 -0.31
CA LYS A 78 3.73 -10.40 -0.48
C LYS A 78 2.45 -10.18 -1.29
N VAL A 79 2.50 -10.58 -2.56
CA VAL A 79 1.29 -10.83 -3.33
C VAL A 79 0.64 -12.01 -2.64
N LYS A 80 -0.39 -11.75 -1.82
CA LYS A 80 -1.33 -12.82 -1.50
C LYS A 80 -1.90 -13.25 -2.85
N PRO A 81 -1.68 -14.48 -3.34
CA PRO A 81 -2.47 -14.96 -4.46
C PRO A 81 -3.92 -14.73 -4.07
N ALA A 82 -4.68 -14.17 -5.00
CA ALA A 82 -6.09 -13.88 -4.81
C ALA A 82 -6.74 -15.04 -4.07
N CYS A 83 -7.48 -14.70 -3.02
CA CYS A 83 -8.25 -15.62 -2.19
C CYS A 83 -8.61 -16.90 -2.93
N ARG A 84 -8.26 -18.06 -2.34
CA ARG A 84 -8.82 -19.38 -2.68
C ARG A 84 -10.20 -19.20 -3.28
N LEU A 85 -10.31 -19.39 -4.59
CA LEU A 85 -11.59 -19.63 -5.26
C LEU A 85 -12.01 -21.03 -4.82
N THR A 86 -12.66 -21.12 -3.67
CA THR A 86 -13.46 -22.28 -3.31
C THR A 86 -14.92 -21.88 -3.45
N THR A 87 -15.49 -22.23 -4.60
CA THR A 87 -16.91 -22.52 -4.83
C THR A 87 -17.07 -23.05 -6.26
N PRO A 88 -18.07 -23.90 -6.57
CA PRO A 88 -18.35 -25.23 -6.03
C PRO A 88 -18.51 -26.29 -7.16
N ILE A 89 -18.52 -27.58 -6.84
CA ILE A 89 -19.33 -28.60 -7.55
C ILE A 89 -19.97 -29.47 -6.47
#